data_AF-A0A9X8XHE4-F1
#
_entry.id   AF-A0A9X8XHE4-F1
#
_cell.length_a   1.000
_cell.length_b   1.000
_cell.length_c   1.000
_cell.angle_alpha   90.00
_cell.angle_beta   90.00
_cell.angle_gamma   90.00
#
_symmetry.space_group_name_H-M   'P 1'
#
loop_
_entity.id
_entity.type
_entity.pdbx_description
1 polymer ?
#
loop_
_entity_poly.entity_id
_entity_poly.type
_entity_poly.pdbx_seq_one_letter_code
_entity_poly.pdbx_strand_id
1 'polypeptide(L)'
;MTNQAIEEIKVNGLQAFGEKSDDSNRELLEFIYQNDPIVNLLFNCSQGTEFESIRHDLVNLEVQGAKKLIEILKEKKIEVNDLNDDELHVLYTMACTPLFEVITHRYPYNEALNFIDMMEAAMNFGWRRIIK
;
A
#
# COMPACT_ATOMS: atom_id res chain seq x y z
N MET A 1 3.47 -3.95 -0.81
CA MET A 1 3.99 -2.97 0.16
C MET A 1 3.93 -3.52 1.59
N THR A 2 2.77 -3.95 2.09
CA THR A 2 2.65 -4.44 3.49
C THR A 2 3.37 -5.77 3.78
N ASN A 3 3.46 -6.69 2.81
CA ASN A 3 4.19 -7.97 3.00
C ASN A 3 5.71 -7.78 3.16
N GLN A 4 6.31 -6.80 2.47
CA GLN A 4 7.74 -6.49 2.65
C GLN A 4 7.99 -5.87 4.04
N ALA A 5 7.07 -5.04 4.53
CA ALA A 5 7.13 -4.51 5.90
C ALA A 5 7.02 -5.62 6.96
N ILE A 6 6.23 -6.67 6.72
CA ILE A 6 6.17 -7.86 7.60
C ILE A 6 7.51 -8.57 7.69
N GLU A 7 8.14 -8.85 6.55
CA GLU A 7 9.44 -9.53 6.53
C GLU A 7 10.50 -8.70 7.26
N GLU A 8 10.44 -7.37 7.16
CA GLU A 8 11.36 -6.50 7.86
C GLU A 8 11.16 -6.46 9.36
N ILE A 9 9.92 -6.38 9.84
CA ILE A 9 9.63 -6.42 11.28
C ILE A 9 10.11 -7.73 11.91
N LYS A 10 10.06 -8.84 11.17
CA LYS A 10 10.59 -10.12 11.64
C LYS A 10 12.11 -10.06 11.84
N VAL A 11 12.83 -9.33 10.99
CA VAL A 11 14.30 -9.27 10.98
C VAL A 11 14.84 -8.16 11.91
N ASN A 12 14.30 -6.95 11.80
CA ASN A 12 14.85 -5.72 12.39
C ASN A 12 13.96 -5.07 13.48
N GLY A 13 12.79 -5.64 13.77
CA GLY A 13 11.88 -5.13 14.80
C GLY A 13 11.03 -3.94 14.35
N LEU A 14 10.18 -3.43 15.25
CA LEU A 14 9.13 -2.46 14.92
C LEU A 14 9.66 -1.09 14.44
N GLN A 15 10.87 -0.72 14.88
CA GLN A 15 11.50 0.56 14.51
C GLN A 15 11.81 0.64 13.00
N ALA A 16 11.95 -0.51 12.31
CA ALA A 16 12.23 -0.59 10.89
C ALA A 16 10.98 -0.44 9.98
N PHE A 17 9.78 -0.30 10.56
CA PHE A 17 8.53 -0.24 9.80
C PHE A 17 8.44 0.99 8.88
N GLY A 18 8.99 2.13 9.31
CA GLY A 18 8.92 3.39 8.55
C GLY A 18 9.93 3.47 7.40
N GLU A 19 11.20 3.13 7.64
CA GLU A 19 12.28 3.35 6.66
C GLU A 19 12.17 2.46 5.42
N LYS A 20 11.77 1.20 5.58
CA LYS A 20 11.66 0.27 4.43
C LYS A 20 10.37 0.44 3.63
N SER A 21 9.39 1.15 4.18
CA SER A 21 8.14 1.51 3.50
C SER A 21 8.43 2.42 2.30
N ASP A 22 9.29 3.42 2.48
CA ASP A 22 9.69 4.39 1.43
C ASP A 22 10.35 3.68 0.24
N ASP A 23 11.39 2.88 0.49
CA ASP A 23 12.12 2.14 -0.56
C ASP A 23 11.19 1.22 -1.36
N SER A 24 10.32 0.47 -0.67
CA SER A 24 9.38 -0.47 -1.31
C SER A 24 8.37 0.25 -2.22
N ASN A 25 7.94 1.45 -1.82
CA ASN A 25 6.98 2.24 -2.59
C ASN A 25 7.65 2.89 -3.82
N ARG A 26 8.92 3.29 -3.70
CA ARG A 26 9.72 3.77 -4.85
C ARG A 26 9.99 2.66 -5.86
N GLU A 27 10.35 1.46 -5.40
CA GLU A 27 10.52 0.29 -6.27
C GLU A 27 9.23 -0.03 -7.04
N LEU A 28 8.07 0.04 -6.36
CA LEU A 28 6.77 -0.12 -7.02
C LEU A 28 6.53 0.95 -8.08
N LEU A 29 6.86 2.22 -7.79
CA LEU A 29 6.74 3.29 -8.75
C LEU A 29 7.64 3.03 -9.96
N GLU A 30 8.91 2.69 -9.77
CA GLU A 30 9.84 2.38 -10.85
C GLU A 30 9.32 1.23 -11.73
N PHE A 31 8.79 0.17 -11.11
CA PHE A 31 8.16 -0.94 -11.83
C PHE A 31 7.00 -0.46 -12.71
N ILE A 32 6.15 0.43 -12.20
CA ILE A 32 5.03 1.00 -12.96
C ILE A 32 5.53 1.76 -14.20
N TYR A 33 6.56 2.60 -14.07
CA TYR A 33 7.08 3.37 -15.20
C TYR A 33 7.81 2.51 -16.22
N GLN A 34 8.53 1.47 -15.78
CA GLN A 34 9.17 0.50 -16.68
C GLN A 34 8.13 -0.31 -17.48
N ASN A 35 6.91 -0.46 -16.95
CA ASN A 35 5.84 -1.26 -17.54
C ASN A 35 4.59 -0.42 -17.90
N ASP A 36 4.75 0.89 -18.13
CA ASP A 36 3.64 1.84 -18.32
C ASP A 36 2.58 1.37 -19.34
N PRO A 37 2.92 0.81 -20.52
CA PRO A 37 1.91 0.34 -21.47
C PRO A 37 1.00 -0.76 -20.89
N ILE A 38 1.57 -1.70 -20.14
CA ILE A 38 0.83 -2.82 -19.53
C ILE A 38 0.01 -2.30 -18.35
N VAL A 39 0.61 -1.49 -17.49
CA VAL A 39 -0.07 -0.92 -16.32
C VAL A 39 -1.25 -0.04 -16.77
N ASN A 40 -1.07 0.79 -17.80
CA ASN A 40 -2.13 1.61 -18.37
C ASN A 40 -3.28 0.77 -18.92
N LEU A 41 -2.99 -0.35 -19.61
CA LEU A 41 -4.04 -1.26 -20.09
C LEU A 41 -4.86 -1.83 -18.93
N LEU A 42 -4.20 -2.31 -17.88
CA LEU A 42 -4.85 -2.89 -16.70
C LEU A 42 -5.67 -1.87 -15.93
N PHE A 43 -5.20 -0.63 -15.81
CA PHE A 43 -5.81 0.37 -14.93
C PHE A 43 -6.82 1.29 -15.62
N ASN A 44 -6.65 1.54 -16.93
CA ASN A 44 -7.43 2.52 -17.68
C ASN A 44 -8.20 1.90 -18.87
N CYS A 45 -7.95 0.64 -19.22
CA CYS A 45 -8.58 -0.01 -20.38
C CYS A 45 -9.16 -1.40 -20.08
N SER A 46 -9.31 -1.76 -18.81
CA SER A 46 -9.73 -3.10 -18.38
C SER A 46 -11.23 -3.29 -18.21
N GLN A 47 -12.05 -2.24 -18.40
CA GLN A 47 -13.50 -2.31 -18.21
C GLN A 47 -14.12 -3.43 -19.05
N GLY A 48 -14.92 -4.30 -18.41
CA GLY A 48 -15.53 -5.46 -19.06
C GLY A 48 -14.59 -6.65 -19.29
N THR A 49 -13.36 -6.60 -18.76
CA THR A 49 -12.43 -7.74 -18.68
C THR A 49 -12.37 -8.27 -17.26
N GLU A 50 -11.75 -9.43 -17.04
CA GLU A 50 -11.52 -9.97 -15.69
C GLU A 50 -10.67 -9.05 -14.80
N PHE A 51 -9.95 -8.08 -15.39
CA PHE A 51 -9.10 -7.13 -14.69
C PHE A 51 -9.81 -5.81 -14.35
N GLU A 52 -11.11 -5.67 -14.61
CA GLU A 52 -11.83 -4.41 -14.37
C GLU A 52 -11.82 -3.97 -12.90
N SER A 53 -11.60 -4.91 -11.97
CA SER A 53 -11.54 -4.69 -10.53
C SER A 53 -10.12 -4.49 -9.98
N ILE A 54 -9.10 -4.31 -10.82
CA ILE A 54 -7.68 -4.30 -10.41
C ILE A 54 -7.35 -3.39 -9.22
N ARG A 55 -8.02 -2.23 -9.12
CA ARG A 55 -7.83 -1.28 -8.01
C ARG A 55 -8.35 -1.85 -6.69
N HIS A 56 -9.54 -2.45 -6.73
CA HIS A 56 -10.14 -3.11 -5.58
C HIS A 56 -9.30 -4.34 -5.17
N ASP A 57 -8.84 -5.12 -6.15
CA ASP A 57 -8.00 -6.29 -5.89
C ASP A 57 -6.67 -5.93 -5.23
N LEU A 58 -6.03 -4.83 -5.68
CA LEU A 58 -4.81 -4.34 -5.05
C LEU A 58 -5.05 -3.85 -3.61
N VAL A 59 -6.14 -3.12 -3.36
CA VAL A 59 -6.53 -2.71 -2.00
C VAL A 59 -6.76 -3.93 -1.11
N ASN A 60 -7.50 -4.93 -1.60
CA ASN A 60 -7.75 -6.17 -0.87
C ASN A 60 -6.45 -6.89 -0.53
N LEU A 61 -5.50 -6.96 -1.47
CA LEU A 61 -4.19 -7.57 -1.23
C LEU A 61 -3.46 -6.89 -0.06
N GLU A 62 -3.46 -5.55 -0.04
CA GLU A 62 -2.83 -4.78 1.03
C GLU A 62 -3.59 -4.92 2.37
N VAL A 63 -4.93 -4.99 2.37
CA VAL A 63 -5.74 -5.30 3.56
C VAL A 63 -5.40 -6.67 4.14
N GLN A 64 -5.23 -7.70 3.30
CA GLN A 64 -4.80 -9.02 3.76
C GLN A 64 -3.39 -8.99 4.36
N GLY A 65 -2.49 -8.18 3.78
CA GLY A 65 -1.19 -7.89 4.38
C GLY A 65 -1.33 -7.24 5.77
N ALA A 66 -2.20 -6.24 5.89
CA ALA A 66 -2.43 -5.53 7.15
C ALA A 66 -2.90 -6.46 8.27
N LYS A 67 -3.86 -7.35 7.96
CA LYS A 67 -4.36 -8.34 8.92
C LYS A 67 -3.24 -9.26 9.41
N LYS A 68 -2.40 -9.76 8.51
CA LYS A 68 -1.24 -10.58 8.90
C LYS A 68 -0.28 -9.82 9.80
N LEU A 69 -0.01 -8.55 9.49
CA LEU A 69 0.85 -7.72 10.32
C LEU A 69 0.23 -7.49 11.71
N ILE A 70 -1.06 -7.20 11.80
CA ILE A 70 -1.79 -7.05 13.07
C ILE A 70 -1.65 -8.30 13.94
N GLU A 71 -1.79 -9.49 13.36
CA GLU A 71 -1.62 -10.74 14.10
C GLU A 71 -0.19 -10.92 14.62
N ILE A 72 0.84 -10.59 13.81
CA ILE A 72 2.24 -10.61 14.25
C ILE A 72 2.49 -9.63 15.40
N LEU A 73 1.87 -8.45 15.37
CA LEU A 73 1.98 -7.46 16.46
C LEU A 73 1.36 -8.00 17.76
N LYS A 74 0.18 -8.63 17.67
CA LYS A 74 -0.48 -9.29 18.81
C LYS A 74 0.38 -10.41 19.39
N GLU A 75 0.98 -11.25 18.55
CA GLU A 75 1.92 -12.32 18.98
C GLU A 75 3.13 -11.74 19.74
N LYS A 76 3.62 -10.58 19.31
CA LYS A 76 4.71 -9.84 19.98
C LYS A 76 4.25 -9.06 21.22
N LYS A 77 3.00 -9.19 21.63
CA LYS A 77 2.37 -8.47 22.77
C LYS A 77 2.41 -6.94 22.61
N ILE A 78 2.44 -6.45 21.37
CA ILE A 78 2.26 -5.04 21.06
C ILE A 78 0.76 -4.77 21.05
N GLU A 79 0.33 -3.74 21.78
CA GLU A 79 -1.09 -3.42 21.88
C GLU A 79 -1.58 -2.73 20.60
N VAL A 80 -2.68 -3.22 20.04
CA VAL A 80 -3.27 -2.71 18.80
C VAL A 80 -4.75 -2.43 19.00
N ASN A 81 -5.28 -1.43 18.30
CA ASN A 81 -6.70 -1.22 18.11
C ASN A 81 -7.18 -2.15 16.98
N ASP A 82 -8.17 -2.98 17.27
CA ASP A 82 -8.82 -3.78 16.23
C ASP A 82 -9.68 -2.87 15.35
N LEU A 83 -9.37 -2.83 14.06
CA LEU A 83 -10.27 -2.31 13.03
C LEU A 83 -10.95 -3.48 12.34
N ASN A 84 -12.23 -3.33 12.03
CA ASN A 84 -12.94 -4.32 11.24
C ASN A 84 -12.51 -4.27 9.76
N ASP A 85 -12.94 -5.26 8.99
CA ASP A 85 -12.59 -5.42 7.58
C ASP A 85 -12.95 -4.20 6.72
N ASP A 86 -14.11 -3.59 6.95
CA ASP A 86 -14.57 -2.42 6.20
C ASP A 86 -13.73 -1.19 6.55
N GLU A 87 -13.40 -1.01 7.83
CA GLU A 87 -12.54 0.09 8.29
C GLU A 87 -11.13 -0.02 7.71
N LEU A 88 -10.55 -1.23 7.69
CA LEU A 88 -9.26 -1.48 7.05
C LEU A 88 -9.35 -1.23 5.53
N HIS A 89 -10.41 -1.69 4.88
CA HIS A 89 -10.61 -1.48 3.46
C HIS A 89 -10.72 0.01 3.11
N VAL A 90 -11.48 0.79 3.87
CA VAL A 90 -11.58 2.25 3.70
C VAL A 90 -10.22 2.92 3.90
N LEU A 91 -9.49 2.55 4.96
CA LEU A 91 -8.16 3.09 5.24
C LEU A 91 -7.18 2.84 4.09
N TYR A 92 -7.11 1.60 3.60
CA TYR A 92 -6.21 1.22 2.51
C TYR A 92 -6.64 1.78 1.15
N THR A 93 -7.95 1.91 0.91
CA THR A 93 -8.46 2.60 -0.30
C THR A 93 -7.95 4.04 -0.34
N MET A 94 -8.10 4.77 0.77
CA MET A 94 -7.62 6.15 0.86
C MET A 94 -6.09 6.22 0.71
N ALA A 95 -5.36 5.32 1.36
CA ALA A 95 -3.90 5.29 1.30
C ALA A 95 -3.38 4.99 -0.12
N CYS A 96 -4.02 4.08 -0.88
CA CYS A 96 -3.59 3.71 -2.23
C CYS A 96 -4.04 4.71 -3.32
N THR A 97 -4.97 5.62 -3.02
CA THR A 97 -5.52 6.56 -4.01
C THR A 97 -4.43 7.40 -4.71
N PRO A 98 -3.41 7.97 -4.03
CA PRO A 98 -2.36 8.73 -4.72
C PRO A 98 -1.64 7.92 -5.82
N LEU A 99 -1.32 6.65 -5.57
CA LEU A 99 -0.73 5.75 -6.56
C LEU A 99 -1.68 5.52 -7.75
N PHE A 100 -2.97 5.36 -7.47
CA PHE A 100 -3.99 5.19 -8.50
C PHE A 100 -4.14 6.41 -9.40
N GLU A 101 -4.06 7.61 -8.82
CA GLU A 101 -4.06 8.87 -9.58
C GLU A 101 -2.81 8.99 -10.47
N VAL A 102 -1.63 8.63 -9.93
CA VAL A 102 -0.38 8.55 -10.71
C VAL A 102 -0.54 7.73 -11.98
N ILE A 103 -1.10 6.52 -11.86
CA ILE A 103 -1.30 5.60 -12.99
C ILE A 103 -2.38 6.12 -13.94
N THR A 104 -3.50 6.63 -13.40
CA THR A 104 -4.66 7.03 -14.21
C THR A 104 -4.35 8.25 -15.05
N HIS A 105 -3.67 9.22 -14.47
CA HIS A 105 -3.38 10.50 -15.11
C HIS A 105 -1.99 10.55 -15.74
N ARG A 106 -1.19 9.47 -15.57
CA ARG A 106 0.13 9.29 -16.17
C ARG A 106 1.05 10.49 -15.88
N TYR A 107 1.08 10.89 -14.61
CA TYR A 107 1.95 11.97 -14.15
C TYR A 107 3.42 11.67 -14.51
N PRO A 108 4.27 12.69 -14.73
CA PRO A 108 5.70 12.47 -14.90
C PRO A 108 6.34 11.88 -13.63
N TYR A 109 7.39 11.06 -13.78
CA TYR A 109 8.04 10.37 -12.67
C TYR A 109 8.41 11.30 -11.50
N ASN A 110 9.03 12.44 -11.80
CA ASN A 110 9.44 13.41 -10.77
C ASN A 110 8.25 13.99 -9.99
N GLU A 111 7.09 14.14 -10.62
CA GLU A 111 5.88 14.60 -9.93
C GLU A 111 5.27 13.49 -9.10
N ALA A 112 5.24 12.26 -9.64
CA ALA A 112 4.70 11.08 -8.99
C ALA A 112 5.42 10.71 -7.69
N LEU A 113 6.71 11.05 -7.54
CA LEU A 113 7.42 10.90 -6.26
C LEU A 113 6.69 11.59 -5.10
N ASN A 114 6.15 12.80 -5.32
CA ASN A 114 5.41 13.52 -4.27
C ASN A 114 4.10 12.80 -3.89
N PHE A 115 3.46 12.13 -4.85
CA PHE A 115 2.25 11.34 -4.60
C PHE A 115 2.57 10.05 -3.83
N ILE A 116 3.73 9.45 -4.09
CA ILE A 116 4.22 8.31 -3.31
C ILE A 116 4.51 8.71 -1.86
N ASP A 117 5.17 9.85 -1.65
CA ASP A 117 5.40 10.38 -0.31
C ASP A 117 4.07 10.65 0.42
N MET A 118 3.05 11.14 -0.29
CA MET A 118 1.69 11.33 0.25
C MET A 118 1.01 10.00 0.61
N MET A 119 1.13 8.97 -0.25
CA MET A 119 0.63 7.62 0.03
C MET A 119 1.28 7.04 1.29
N GLU A 120 2.60 7.17 1.42
CA GLU A 120 3.33 6.71 2.60
C GLU A 120 2.88 7.45 3.87
N ALA A 121 2.75 8.77 3.81
CA ALA A 121 2.26 9.56 4.94
C ALA A 121 0.86 9.12 5.40
N ALA A 122 -0.04 8.82 4.44
CA ALA A 122 -1.37 8.30 4.72
C ALA A 122 -1.34 6.90 5.36
N MET A 123 -0.49 6.00 4.84
CA MET A 123 -0.29 4.67 5.39
C MET A 123 0.23 4.73 6.83
N ASN A 124 1.29 5.51 7.05
CA ASN A 124 1.89 5.72 8.36
C ASN A 124 0.90 6.35 9.36
N PHE A 125 0.06 7.27 8.90
CA PHE A 125 -1.03 7.80 9.72
C PHE A 125 -2.02 6.71 10.15
N GLY A 126 -2.42 5.84 9.22
CA GLY A 126 -3.26 4.69 9.53
C GLY A 126 -2.66 3.77 10.58
N TRP A 127 -1.38 3.40 10.42
CA TRP A 127 -0.69 2.52 11.35
C TRP A 127 -0.47 3.12 12.74
N ARG A 128 -0.30 4.45 12.86
CA ARG A 128 -0.31 5.14 14.15
C ARG A 128 -1.66 5.10 14.87
N ARG A 129 -2.75 4.85 14.15
CA ARG A 129 -4.08 4.64 14.74
C ARG A 129 -4.31 3.18 15.12
N ILE A 130 -3.66 2.25 14.43
CA ILE A 130 -3.70 0.81 14.73
C ILE A 130 -2.84 0.47 15.94
N ILE A 131 -1.59 0.92 15.97
CA ILE A 131 -0.63 0.62 17.05
C ILE A 131 -0.84 1.61 18.19
N LYS A 132 -0.90 1.12 19.44
CA LYS A 132 -0.98 1.97 20.64
C LYS A 132 0.38 2.42 21.15
#